data_AF-A0A3D1KV96-F1
#
_entry.id   AF-A0A3D1KV96-F1
#
_cell.length_a   1.000
_cell.length_b   1.000
_cell.length_c   1.000
_cell.angle_alpha   90.00
_cell.angle_beta   90.00
_cell.angle_gamma   90.00
#
_symmetry.space_group_name_H-M   'P 1'
#
loop_
_entity.id
_entity.type
_entity.pdbx_description
1 polymer ?
#
loop_
_entity_poly.entity_id
_entity_poly.type
_entity_poly.pdbx_seq_one_letter_code
_entity_poly.pdbx_strand_id
1 'polypeptide(L)'
;MVPNTDLNVMSVINYAVTHLKVKHLVICGHYYCGGVKAAMQSEDLGLLNPWLRNIRDVYRLHKSELNLIACEDEKYNRLVELNVQEQCINVLKTADVQKALLEKRITVHGWVWDIHSGKLIDLKIDFEKILEDIREIYRLH
;
A
#
# COMPACT_ATOMS: atom_id res chain seq x y z
N MET A 1 -5.65 -2.36 -2.41
CA MET A 1 -5.82 -1.87 -1.01
C MET A 1 -5.61 -3.04 -0.08
N VAL A 2 -5.11 -2.80 1.13
CA VAL A 2 -4.94 -3.79 2.19
C VAL A 2 -5.47 -3.21 3.51
N PRO A 3 -6.79 -3.06 3.68
CA PRO A 3 -7.37 -2.65 4.96
C PRO A 3 -7.16 -3.74 6.01
N ASN A 4 -6.89 -3.35 7.26
CA ASN A 4 -6.58 -4.26 8.36
C ASN A 4 -7.77 -5.12 8.82
N THR A 5 -9.01 -4.71 8.53
CA THR A 5 -10.23 -5.46 8.86
C THR A 5 -10.84 -6.20 7.67
N ASP A 6 -10.19 -6.17 6.50
CA ASP A 6 -10.67 -6.88 5.31
C ASP A 6 -10.19 -8.34 5.33
N LEU A 7 -11.09 -9.24 5.74
CA LEU A 7 -10.79 -10.67 5.82
C LEU A 7 -10.46 -11.30 4.47
N ASN A 8 -10.92 -10.70 3.35
CA ASN A 8 -10.60 -11.19 2.01
C ASN A 8 -9.08 -11.15 1.80
N VAL A 9 -8.48 -9.96 1.84
CA VAL A 9 -7.04 -9.82 1.63
C VAL A 9 -6.21 -10.42 2.76
N MET A 10 -6.68 -10.35 4.01
CA MET A 10 -5.95 -10.93 5.16
C MET A 10 -5.85 -12.46 5.05
N SER A 11 -6.93 -13.14 4.66
CA SER A 11 -6.91 -14.60 4.48
C SER A 11 -5.97 -15.04 3.34
N VAL A 12 -5.93 -14.28 2.24
CA VAL A 12 -5.01 -14.55 1.11
C VAL A 12 -3.56 -14.36 1.53
N ILE A 13 -3.24 -13.29 2.28
CA ILE A 13 -1.88 -13.05 2.78
C ILE A 13 -1.46 -14.20 3.71
N ASN A 14 -2.30 -14.55 4.68
CA ASN A 14 -2.01 -15.66 5.60
C ASN A 14 -1.73 -16.95 4.83
N TYR A 15 -2.59 -17.30 3.86
CA TYR A 15 -2.41 -18.51 3.07
C TYR A 15 -1.12 -18.51 2.26
N ALA A 16 -0.84 -17.42 1.55
CA ALA A 16 0.36 -17.29 0.73
C ALA A 16 1.65 -17.37 1.58
N VAL A 17 1.67 -16.69 2.73
CA VAL A 17 2.88 -16.55 3.55
C VAL A 17 3.12 -17.78 4.43
N THR A 18 2.08 -18.28 5.09
CA THR A 18 2.18 -19.33 6.11
C THR A 18 2.09 -20.73 5.50
N HIS A 19 1.21 -20.93 4.51
CA HIS A 19 0.98 -22.24 3.92
C HIS A 19 1.77 -22.47 2.62
N LEU A 20 1.74 -21.52 1.68
CA LEU A 20 2.48 -21.63 0.42
C LEU A 20 3.96 -21.22 0.55
N LYS A 21 4.32 -20.49 1.61
CA LYS A 21 5.68 -20.01 1.88
C LYS A 21 6.29 -19.25 0.70
N VAL A 22 5.50 -18.36 0.10
CA VAL A 22 5.96 -17.51 -1.01
C VAL A 22 7.19 -16.70 -0.60
N LYS A 23 8.12 -16.50 -1.54
CA LYS A 23 9.35 -15.72 -1.31
C LYS A 23 9.16 -14.22 -1.53
N HIS A 24 8.15 -13.83 -2.29
CA HIS A 24 7.90 -12.45 -2.64
C HIS A 24 6.43 -12.11 -2.51
N LEU A 25 6.15 -10.94 -1.96
CA LEU A 25 4.82 -10.36 -1.90
C LEU A 25 4.90 -8.97 -2.53
N VAL A 26 4.12 -8.75 -3.58
CA VAL A 26 4.17 -7.50 -4.36
C VAL A 26 2.85 -6.76 -4.19
N ILE A 27 2.93 -5.49 -3.79
CA ILE A 27 1.83 -4.55 -3.87
C ILE A 27 2.09 -3.74 -5.14
N CYS A 28 1.23 -3.93 -6.14
CA CYS A 28 1.35 -3.23 -7.40
C CYS A 28 0.19 -2.23 -7.53
N GLY A 29 0.52 -0.96 -7.58
CA GLY A 29 -0.39 0.10 -8.04
C GLY A 29 -0.26 0.33 -9.53
N HIS A 30 -1.02 1.27 -10.06
CA HIS A 30 -0.87 1.70 -11.44
C HIS A 30 -1.26 3.16 -11.59
N TYR A 31 -0.54 3.88 -12.46
CA TYR A 31 -0.93 5.25 -12.79
C TYR A 31 -2.31 5.25 -13.46
N TYR A 32 -3.02 6.38 -13.35
CA TYR A 32 -4.39 6.54 -13.87
C TYR A 32 -5.43 5.56 -13.30
N CYS A 33 -5.17 4.99 -12.11
CA CYS A 33 -6.15 4.29 -11.28
C CYS A 33 -7.47 5.05 -11.01
N GLY A 34 -8.54 4.65 -11.70
CA GLY A 34 -9.87 5.21 -11.52
C GLY A 34 -10.37 5.21 -10.06
N GLY A 35 -10.00 4.21 -9.25
CA GLY A 35 -10.33 4.17 -7.83
C GLY A 35 -9.68 5.29 -7.01
N VAL A 36 -8.39 5.56 -7.24
CA VAL A 36 -7.69 6.69 -6.59
C VAL A 36 -8.30 8.02 -7.05
N LYS A 37 -8.69 8.12 -8.34
CA LYS A 37 -9.29 9.34 -8.88
C LYS A 37 -10.66 9.62 -8.27
N ALA A 38 -11.49 8.59 -8.18
CA ALA A 38 -12.80 8.66 -7.52
C ALA A 38 -12.67 8.99 -6.02
N ALA A 39 -11.63 8.50 -5.34
CA ALA A 39 -11.40 8.84 -3.94
C ALA A 39 -11.12 10.34 -3.72
N MET A 40 -10.51 11.02 -4.69
CA MET A 40 -10.20 12.45 -4.66
C MET A 40 -11.38 13.36 -4.99
N GLN A 41 -12.43 12.80 -5.61
CA GLN A 41 -13.64 13.55 -5.92
C GLN A 41 -14.56 13.65 -4.69
N SER A 42 -15.13 14.84 -4.48
CA SER A 42 -16.11 15.10 -3.43
C SER A 42 -17.52 14.73 -3.89
N GLU A 43 -17.68 13.46 -4.28
CA GLU A 43 -18.94 12.87 -4.72
C GLU A 43 -19.37 11.74 -3.76
N ASP A 44 -20.67 11.57 -3.60
CA ASP A 44 -21.24 10.44 -2.86
C ASP A 44 -21.35 9.22 -3.78
N LEU A 45 -20.50 8.23 -3.55
CA LEU A 45 -20.43 6.99 -4.32
C LEU A 45 -21.07 5.80 -3.58
N GLY A 46 -21.92 6.08 -2.58
CA GLY A 46 -22.66 5.10 -1.81
C GLY A 46 -21.77 4.06 -1.12
N LEU A 47 -21.96 2.79 -1.47
CA LEU A 47 -21.22 1.66 -0.88
C LEU A 47 -19.70 1.72 -1.12
N LEU A 48 -19.24 2.49 -2.11
CA LEU A 48 -17.81 2.66 -2.38
C LEU A 48 -17.15 3.62 -1.37
N ASN A 49 -17.91 4.49 -0.72
CA ASN A 49 -17.36 5.52 0.16
C ASN A 49 -16.47 4.96 1.29
N PRO A 50 -16.87 3.90 2.04
CA PRO A 50 -16.02 3.35 3.09
C PRO A 50 -14.74 2.72 2.54
N TRP A 51 -14.81 2.11 1.35
CA TRP A 51 -13.63 1.52 0.71
C TRP A 51 -12.65 2.60 0.26
N LEU A 52 -13.14 3.62 -0.45
CA LEU A 52 -12.34 4.75 -0.95
C LEU A 52 -11.83 5.67 0.18
N ARG A 53 -12.49 5.67 1.34
CA ARG A 53 -12.01 6.38 2.54
C ARG A 53 -10.59 5.99 2.91
N ASN A 54 -10.20 4.72 2.75
CA ASN A 54 -8.84 4.27 3.01
C ASN A 54 -7.80 5.05 2.17
N ILE A 55 -8.12 5.40 0.91
CA ILE A 55 -7.24 6.20 0.04
C ILE A 55 -7.24 7.67 0.49
N ARG A 56 -8.41 8.20 0.90
CA ARG A 56 -8.51 9.57 1.47
C ARG A 56 -7.70 9.70 2.76
N ASP A 57 -7.60 8.63 3.56
CA ASP A 57 -6.75 8.59 4.73
C ASP A 57 -5.26 8.61 4.38
N VAL A 58 -4.83 7.93 3.30
CA VAL A 58 -3.46 8.07 2.77
C VAL A 58 -3.18 9.53 2.39
N TYR A 59 -4.10 10.19 1.68
CA TYR A 59 -3.96 11.61 1.37
C TYR A 59 -3.80 12.46 2.64
N ARG A 60 -4.61 12.18 3.67
CA ARG A 60 -4.57 12.90 4.95
C ARG A 60 -3.23 12.72 5.66
N LEU A 61 -2.66 11.51 5.65
CA LEU A 61 -1.35 11.21 6.24
C LEU A 61 -0.22 11.97 5.56
N HIS A 62 -0.28 12.10 4.23
CA HIS A 62 0.76 12.73 3.41
C HIS A 62 0.38 14.13 2.91
N LYS A 63 -0.55 14.79 3.62
CA LYS A 63 -1.16 16.05 3.16
C LYS A 63 -0.13 17.15 2.91
N SER A 64 0.88 17.27 3.77
CA SER A 64 1.93 18.28 3.63
C SER A 64 2.71 18.11 2.33
N GLU A 65 3.11 16.89 1.99
CA GLU A 65 3.82 16.58 0.75
C GLU A 65 2.93 16.79 -0.48
N LEU A 66 1.72 16.21 -0.47
CA LEU A 66 0.80 16.27 -1.61
C LEU A 66 0.34 17.68 -1.91
N ASN A 67 0.15 18.53 -0.89
CA ASN A 67 -0.27 19.92 -1.10
C ASN A 67 0.84 20.81 -1.69
N LEU A 68 2.10 20.39 -1.68
CA LEU A 68 3.20 21.13 -2.34
C LEU A 68 3.23 20.89 -3.85
N ILE A 69 2.55 19.86 -4.35
CA ILE A 69 2.51 19.52 -5.78
C ILE A 69 1.42 20.34 -6.45
N ALA A 70 1.83 21.26 -7.34
CA ALA A 70 0.91 22.17 -8.02
C ALA A 70 0.14 21.49 -9.17
N CYS A 71 0.78 20.58 -9.91
CA CYS A 71 0.13 19.85 -10.99
C CYS A 71 -0.78 18.75 -10.42
N GLU A 72 -2.06 18.79 -10.75
CA GLU A 72 -3.03 17.79 -10.26
C GLU A 72 -2.71 16.37 -10.74
N ASP A 73 -2.24 16.19 -11.98
CA ASP A 73 -1.86 14.88 -12.51
C ASP A 73 -0.62 14.31 -11.79
N GLU A 74 0.36 15.15 -11.48
CA GLU A 74 1.54 14.74 -10.70
C GLU A 74 1.17 14.40 -9.26
N LYS A 75 0.30 15.22 -8.63
CA LYS A 75 -0.20 14.95 -7.27
C LYS A 75 -0.96 13.64 -7.22
N TYR A 76 -1.76 13.38 -8.24
CA TYR A 76 -2.51 12.16 -8.39
C TYR A 76 -1.59 10.93 -8.57
N ASN A 77 -0.60 11.01 -9.45
CA ASN A 77 0.40 9.94 -9.62
C ASN A 77 1.17 9.71 -8.32
N ARG A 78 1.51 10.79 -7.60
CA ARG A 78 2.17 10.69 -6.31
C ARG A 78 1.29 10.01 -5.25
N LEU A 79 -0.01 10.31 -5.24
CA LEU A 79 -0.96 9.63 -4.34
C LEU A 79 -1.07 8.13 -4.65
N VAL A 80 -0.97 7.71 -5.92
CA VAL A 80 -0.89 6.28 -6.27
C VAL A 80 0.35 5.64 -5.64
N GLU A 81 1.52 6.27 -5.76
CA GLU A 81 2.77 5.78 -5.18
C GLU A 81 2.71 5.67 -3.65
N LEU A 82 2.24 6.73 -2.99
CA LEU A 82 2.05 6.75 -1.54
C LEU A 82 1.01 5.71 -1.09
N ASN A 83 -0.04 5.50 -1.87
CA ASN A 83 -1.03 4.46 -1.56
C ASN A 83 -0.41 3.06 -1.63
N VAL A 84 0.45 2.78 -2.61
CA VAL A 84 1.23 1.53 -2.67
C VAL A 84 2.11 1.39 -1.43
N GLN A 85 2.83 2.44 -1.05
CA GLN A 85 3.67 2.44 0.15
C GLN A 85 2.86 2.13 1.42
N GLU A 86 1.74 2.82 1.66
CA GLU A 86 0.89 2.59 2.82
C GLU A 86 0.28 1.19 2.83
N GLN A 87 -0.04 0.63 1.65
CA GLN A 87 -0.51 -0.75 1.55
C GLN A 87 0.61 -1.76 1.87
N CYS A 88 1.85 -1.52 1.45
CA CYS A 88 2.99 -2.32 1.87
C CYS A 88 3.16 -2.28 3.40
N ILE A 89 3.03 -1.10 4.00
CA ILE A 89 3.08 -0.91 5.45
C ILE A 89 2.00 -1.74 6.15
N ASN A 90 0.77 -1.76 5.64
CA ASN A 90 -0.30 -2.57 6.21
C ASN A 90 0.02 -4.07 6.13
N VAL A 91 0.63 -4.54 5.03
CA VAL A 91 1.11 -5.93 4.91
C VAL A 91 2.21 -6.23 5.94
N LEU A 92 3.17 -5.33 6.10
CA LEU A 92 4.27 -5.47 7.06
C LEU A 92 3.81 -5.49 8.53
N LYS A 93 2.63 -4.92 8.84
CA LYS A 93 2.01 -4.98 10.16
C LYS A 93 1.36 -6.33 10.48
N THR A 94 1.17 -7.20 9.48
CA THR A 94 0.54 -8.51 9.70
C THR A 94 1.51 -9.49 10.39
N ALA A 95 1.00 -10.28 11.34
CA ALA A 95 1.81 -11.20 12.15
C ALA A 95 2.52 -12.27 11.30
N ASP A 96 1.82 -12.83 10.31
CA ASP A 96 2.36 -13.84 9.40
C ASP A 96 3.58 -13.31 8.62
N VAL A 97 3.48 -12.07 8.12
CA VAL A 97 4.56 -11.42 7.37
C VAL A 97 5.72 -11.07 8.28
N GLN A 98 5.47 -10.52 9.48
CA GLN A 98 6.54 -10.22 10.43
C GLN A 98 7.35 -11.47 10.80
N LYS A 99 6.66 -12.58 11.08
CA LYS A 99 7.31 -13.87 11.35
C LYS A 99 8.17 -14.34 10.17
N ALA A 100 7.62 -14.27 8.95
CA ALA A 100 8.35 -14.66 7.75
C ALA A 100 9.57 -13.75 7.44
N LEU A 101 9.50 -12.47 7.78
CA LEU A 101 10.62 -11.53 7.66
C LEU A 101 11.74 -11.83 8.65
N LEU A 102 11.40 -12.15 9.91
CA LEU A 102 12.39 -12.57 10.92
C LEU A 102 13.15 -13.83 10.49
N GLU A 103 12.44 -14.76 9.86
CA GLU A 103 13.01 -15.98 9.26
C GLU A 103 13.77 -15.70 7.94
N LYS A 104 13.87 -14.44 7.49
CA LYS A 104 14.48 -14.02 6.22
C LYS A 104 13.94 -14.77 5.00
N ARG A 105 12.66 -15.13 5.04
CA ARG A 105 12.02 -16.02 4.05
C ARG A 105 11.28 -15.27 2.94
N ILE A 106 10.88 -14.04 3.19
CA ILE A 106 10.03 -13.26 2.30
C ILE A 106 10.60 -11.85 2.09
N THR A 107 10.33 -11.27 0.92
CA THR A 107 10.58 -9.86 0.62
C THR A 107 9.28 -9.22 0.14
N VAL A 108 8.94 -8.05 0.70
CA VAL A 108 7.80 -7.23 0.25
C VAL A 108 8.30 -6.19 -0.75
N HIS A 109 7.54 -5.98 -1.82
CA HIS A 109 7.87 -5.01 -2.88
C HIS A 109 6.69 -4.08 -3.14
N GLY A 110 6.97 -2.79 -3.38
CA GLY A 110 5.96 -1.81 -3.79
C GLY A 110 6.28 -1.28 -5.18
N TRP A 111 5.45 -1.62 -6.16
CA TRP A 111 5.64 -1.27 -7.55
C TRP A 111 4.47 -0.45 -8.08
N VAL A 112 4.74 0.31 -9.15
CA VAL A 112 3.70 0.98 -9.94
C VAL A 112 3.85 0.58 -11.40
N TRP A 113 2.75 0.15 -12.00
CA TRP A 113 2.67 -0.09 -13.43
C TRP A 113 2.19 1.16 -14.17
N ASP A 114 2.97 1.63 -15.14
CA ASP A 114 2.56 2.70 -16.04
C ASP A 114 1.82 2.11 -17.25
N ILE A 115 0.51 2.34 -17.31
CA ILE A 115 -0.37 1.83 -18.36
C ILE A 115 0.01 2.40 -19.74
N HIS A 116 0.53 3.63 -19.81
CA HIS A 116 0.85 4.26 -21.10
C HIS A 116 2.15 3.72 -21.69
N SER A 117 3.17 3.55 -20.86
CA SER A 117 4.49 3.06 -21.33
C SER A 117 4.66 1.54 -21.23
N GLY A 118 3.79 0.86 -20.48
CA GLY A 118 3.91 -0.56 -20.16
C GLY A 118 5.02 -0.89 -19.16
N LYS A 119 5.70 0.13 -18.60
CA LYS A 119 6.83 -0.07 -17.70
C LYS A 119 6.37 -0.38 -16.29
N LEU A 120 7.13 -1.25 -15.62
CA LEU A 120 7.00 -1.50 -14.20
C LEU A 120 8.07 -0.70 -13.46
N ILE A 121 7.64 0.11 -12.51
CA ILE A 121 8.47 1.04 -11.76
C ILE A 121 8.57 0.53 -10.33
N ASP A 122 9.79 0.21 -9.90
CA ASP A 122 10.06 -0.07 -8.49
C ASP A 122 10.16 1.25 -7.73
N LEU A 123 9.31 1.42 -6.71
CA LEU A 123 9.30 2.62 -5.88
C LEU A 123 10.50 2.70 -4.93
N LYS A 124 11.28 1.61 -4.81
CA LYS A 124 12.48 1.54 -3.95
C LYS A 124 12.17 2.01 -2.52
N ILE A 125 11.04 1.56 -1.99
CA ILE A 125 10.59 1.92 -0.65
C ILE A 125 11.60 1.39 0.36
N ASP A 126 12.07 2.27 1.24
CA ASP A 126 12.96 1.92 2.34
C ASP A 126 12.16 1.24 3.47
N PHE A 127 11.91 -0.05 3.29
CA PHE A 127 11.16 -0.84 4.27
C PHE A 127 11.90 -1.01 5.58
N GLU A 128 13.24 -0.98 5.60
CA GLU A 128 14.01 -1.13 6.84
C GLU A 128 13.75 0.06 7.75
N LYS A 129 13.90 1.28 7.23
CA LYS A 129 13.60 2.51 7.97
C LYS A 129 12.16 2.55 8.47
N ILE A 130 11.20 2.22 7.60
CA ILE A 130 9.78 2.22 7.96
C ILE A 130 9.46 1.16 9.03
N LEU A 131 10.11 0.00 8.98
CA LEU A 131 9.93 -1.05 9.98
C LEU A 131 10.55 -0.68 11.32
N GLU A 132 11.66 0.07 11.36
CA GLU A 132 12.23 0.58 12.62
C GLU A 132 11.23 1.46 13.35
N ASP A 133 10.58 2.40 12.64
CA ASP A 133 9.55 3.27 13.21
C ASP A 133 8.33 2.47 13.72
N ILE A 134 7.92 1.43 13.00
CA ILE A 134 6.76 0.60 13.37
C ILE A 134 7.06 -0.33 14.56
N ARG A 135 8.30 -0.85 14.65
CA ARG A 135 8.73 -1.78 15.69
C ARG A 135 8.76 -1.16 17.09
N GLU A 136 8.73 0.16 17.22
CA GLU A 136 8.59 0.81 18.52
C GLU A 136 7.29 0.39 19.24
N ILE A 137 6.22 0.13 18.48
CA ILE A 137 4.88 -0.17 19.01
C ILE A 137 4.41 -1.57 18.62
N TYR A 138 4.85 -2.11 17.48
CA TYR A 138 4.45 -3.42 16.94
C TYR A 138 5.60 -4.43 16.91
N ARG A 139 6.11 -4.81 18.10
CA ARG A 139 6.96 -6.00 18.27
C ARG A 139 6.10 -7.18 18.67
N LEU A 140 5.62 -7.94 17.68
CA LEU A 140 4.89 -9.18 17.96
C LEU A 140 5.84 -10.34 18.31
N HIS A 141 7.12 -10.24 17.93
CA HIS A 141 8.20 -11.20 18.22
C HIS A 141 9.55 -10.50 18.32
#